data_AF-A0A075HPT7-F1
#
_entry.id   AF-A0A075HPT7-F1
#
_cell.length_a   1.000
_cell.length_b   1.000
_cell.length_c   1.000
_cell.angle_alpha   90.00
_cell.angle_beta   90.00
_cell.angle_gamma   90.00
#
_symmetry.space_group_name_H-M   'P 1'
#
loop_
_entity.id
_entity.type
_entity.pdbx_description
1 polymer ?
#
loop_
_entity_poly.entity_id
_entity_poly.type
_entity_poly.pdbx_seq_one_letter_code
_entity_poly.pdbx_strand_id
1 'polypeptide(L)'
;LLRNPRIGDNILYQVGEHDTYFIPVYTAGAGGVVAQLGTIAAVGAAFTGEYYVGLGDTQESAFEAYLQKLSGITPTASATSDGIMGIVLDKDARIDAVLSIFEEKGITITTPTSIQIPLSFSMGDIAFYSKSDLKDTTELITKFINEAGTGKRILMWEEENAFNFGYLKIVDNVTELHYISIEVGK
;
A
#
# COMPACT_ATOMS: atom_id res chain seq x y z
N LEU A 1 -22.39 21.10 -6.63
CA LEU A 1 -23.45 20.07 -6.83
C LEU A 1 -22.80 18.86 -7.52
N LEU A 2 -22.76 17.74 -6.79
CA LEU A 2 -22.21 16.39 -7.07
C LEU A 2 -20.90 16.27 -7.87
N ARG A 3 -19.78 16.10 -7.15
CA ARG A 3 -18.46 15.65 -7.64
C ARG A 3 -18.30 14.13 -7.47
N ASN A 4 -19.34 13.34 -7.79
CA ASN A 4 -19.24 11.89 -7.68
C ASN A 4 -18.62 11.32 -8.98
N PRO A 5 -17.57 10.49 -8.90
CA PRO A 5 -17.07 9.76 -10.06
C PRO A 5 -18.19 8.89 -10.65
N ARG A 6 -18.27 8.83 -11.98
CA ARG A 6 -19.24 7.99 -12.67
C ARG A 6 -18.61 6.61 -12.90
N ILE A 7 -19.26 5.60 -12.38
CA ILE A 7 -18.95 4.19 -12.65
C ILE A 7 -19.58 3.86 -14.00
N GLY A 8 -18.80 3.33 -14.95
CA GLY A 8 -19.33 2.82 -16.21
C GLY A 8 -20.07 1.48 -16.05
N ASP A 9 -20.47 0.89 -17.18
CA ASP A 9 -21.12 -0.42 -17.17
C ASP A 9 -20.17 -1.49 -16.62
N ASN A 10 -20.65 -2.26 -15.64
CA ASN A 10 -19.91 -3.39 -15.07
C ASN A 10 -20.04 -4.58 -16.01
N ILE A 11 -18.98 -4.89 -16.75
CA ILE A 11 -18.99 -6.02 -17.66
C ILE A 11 -18.26 -7.19 -16.99
N LEU A 12 -18.96 -8.32 -16.87
CA LEU A 12 -18.42 -9.58 -16.37
C LEU A 12 -17.69 -10.29 -17.52
N TYR A 13 -16.43 -10.63 -17.27
CA TYR A 13 -15.62 -11.45 -18.16
C TYR A 13 -15.11 -12.66 -17.40
N GLN A 14 -15.02 -13.79 -18.10
CA GLN A 14 -14.25 -14.93 -17.64
C GLN A 14 -12.87 -14.86 -18.29
N VAL A 15 -11.84 -14.54 -17.50
CA VAL A 15 -10.45 -14.48 -17.98
C VAL A 15 -9.70 -15.64 -17.35
N GLY A 16 -9.38 -16.66 -18.17
CA GLY A 16 -8.87 -17.93 -17.67
C GLY A 16 -9.92 -18.64 -16.80
N GLU A 17 -9.57 -18.94 -15.54
CA GLU A 17 -10.48 -19.53 -14.55
C GLU A 17 -11.12 -18.48 -13.62
N HIS A 18 -10.92 -17.18 -13.89
CA HIS A 18 -11.38 -16.10 -13.02
C HIS A 18 -12.55 -15.31 -13.62
N ASP A 19 -13.71 -15.41 -12.97
CA ASP A 19 -14.83 -14.51 -13.21
C ASP A 19 -14.50 -13.13 -12.62
N THR A 20 -14.41 -12.11 -13.48
CA THR A 20 -13.89 -10.78 -13.13
C THR A 20 -14.73 -9.66 -13.73
N TYR A 21 -15.07 -8.67 -12.90
CA TYR A 21 -15.68 -7.42 -13.34
C TYR A 21 -14.61 -6.38 -13.67
N PHE A 22 -14.68 -5.82 -14.88
CA PHE A 22 -13.91 -4.62 -15.21
C PHE A 22 -14.79 -3.38 -15.08
N ILE A 23 -14.39 -2.48 -14.19
CA ILE A 23 -15.15 -1.28 -13.84
C ILE A 23 -14.34 -0.06 -14.30
N PRO A 24 -14.68 0.56 -15.45
CA PRO A 24 -14.05 1.80 -15.86
C PRO A 24 -14.53 2.94 -14.95
N VAL A 25 -13.59 3.64 -14.34
CA VAL A 25 -13.85 4.82 -13.51
C VAL A 25 -13.56 6.06 -14.34
N TYR A 26 -14.59 6.86 -14.58
CA TYR A 26 -14.46 8.12 -15.31
C TYR A 26 -14.28 9.28 -14.33
N THR A 27 -13.22 10.06 -14.55
CA THR A 27 -13.04 11.33 -13.86
C THR A 27 -13.57 12.46 -14.74
N ALA A 28 -14.25 13.43 -14.11
CA ALA A 28 -14.72 14.60 -14.82
C ALA A 28 -13.56 15.58 -15.03
N GLY A 29 -13.24 15.91 -16.29
CA GLY A 29 -12.29 16.97 -16.60
C GLY A 29 -12.76 18.34 -16.07
N ALA A 30 -11.82 19.20 -15.70
CA ALA A 30 -12.09 20.58 -15.25
C ALA A 30 -12.73 21.39 -16.39
N GLY A 31 -14.06 21.42 -16.44
CA GLY A 31 -14.81 22.11 -17.51
C GLY A 31 -16.17 21.50 -17.85
N GLY A 32 -16.52 20.34 -17.28
CA GLY A 32 -17.90 19.84 -17.30
C GLY A 32 -18.34 19.10 -18.58
N VAL A 33 -17.48 18.91 -19.58
CA VAL A 33 -17.85 18.14 -20.78
C VAL A 33 -16.70 17.32 -21.38
N VAL A 34 -16.00 16.50 -20.59
CA VAL A 34 -15.33 15.27 -21.07
C VAL A 34 -15.22 14.28 -19.89
N ALA A 35 -15.74 13.07 -20.03
CA ALA A 35 -15.45 11.96 -19.12
C ALA A 35 -14.16 11.30 -19.62
N GLN A 36 -13.05 11.51 -18.93
CA GLN A 36 -11.79 10.84 -19.26
C GLN A 36 -11.74 9.52 -18.48
N LEU A 37 -11.34 8.43 -19.15
CA LEU A 37 -11.06 7.19 -18.44
C LEU A 37 -9.89 7.46 -17.49
N GLY A 38 -10.16 7.43 -16.19
CA GLY A 38 -9.17 7.75 -15.16
C GLY A 38 -8.43 6.51 -14.66
N THR A 39 -9.13 5.39 -14.52
CA THR A 39 -8.60 4.11 -14.02
C THR A 39 -9.61 3.01 -14.33
N ILE A 40 -9.15 1.78 -14.47
CA ILE A 40 -9.96 0.57 -14.56
C ILE A 40 -9.73 -0.23 -13.28
N ALA A 41 -10.81 -0.71 -12.66
CA ALA A 41 -10.73 -1.67 -11.58
C ALA A 41 -11.08 -3.07 -12.08
N ALA A 42 -10.30 -4.08 -11.68
CA ALA A 42 -10.61 -5.49 -11.85
C ALA A 42 -11.01 -6.08 -10.50
N VAL A 43 -12.21 -6.66 -10.42
CA VAL A 43 -12.79 -7.18 -9.18
C VAL A 43 -13.23 -8.62 -9.39
N GLY A 44 -12.79 -9.53 -8.52
CA GLY A 44 -13.21 -10.92 -8.55
C GLY A 44 -14.71 -11.07 -8.28
N ALA A 45 -15.39 -11.91 -9.07
CA ALA A 45 -16.83 -12.16 -8.92
C ALA A 45 -17.15 -13.22 -7.84
N ALA A 46 -16.17 -14.02 -7.44
CA ALA A 46 -16.30 -15.00 -6.37
C ALA A 46 -16.03 -14.36 -5.00
N PHE A 47 -17.02 -14.36 -4.10
CA PHE A 47 -16.84 -13.91 -2.73
C PHE A 47 -16.28 -15.04 -1.86
N THR A 48 -15.00 -14.97 -1.52
CA THR A 48 -14.29 -15.93 -0.66
C THR A 48 -14.12 -15.45 0.78
N GLY A 49 -14.64 -14.27 1.13
CA GLY A 49 -14.51 -13.64 2.44
C GLY A 49 -13.80 -12.27 2.42
N GLU A 50 -13.04 -11.99 1.36
CA GLU A 50 -12.35 -10.70 1.12
C GLU A 50 -12.62 -10.20 -0.30
N TYR A 51 -12.62 -8.88 -0.49
CA TYR A 51 -12.77 -8.25 -1.82
C TYR A 51 -11.38 -7.88 -2.38
N TYR A 52 -10.85 -8.69 -3.29
CA TYR A 52 -9.62 -8.35 -4.00
C TYR A 52 -9.92 -7.44 -5.19
N VAL A 53 -9.27 -6.28 -5.22
CA VAL A 53 -9.43 -5.26 -6.27
C VAL A 53 -8.07 -4.86 -6.82
N GLY A 54 -7.86 -5.08 -8.11
CA GLY A 54 -6.72 -4.55 -8.85
C GLY A 54 -7.08 -3.25 -9.55
N LEU A 55 -6.18 -2.26 -9.56
CA LEU A 55 -6.36 -1.00 -10.27
C LEU A 55 -5.29 -0.86 -11.34
N GLY A 56 -5.66 -0.35 -12.51
CA GLY A 56 -4.72 -0.11 -13.60
C GLY A 56 -5.25 0.89 -14.62
N ASP A 57 -4.36 1.43 -15.43
CA ASP A 57 -4.72 2.33 -16.53
C ASP A 57 -5.30 1.55 -17.74
N THR A 58 -5.08 0.23 -17.76
CA THR A 58 -5.62 -0.70 -18.75
C THR A 58 -6.30 -1.90 -18.07
N GLN A 59 -7.07 -2.68 -18.83
CA GLN A 59 -7.75 -3.88 -18.29
C GLN A 59 -6.72 -4.93 -17.86
N GLU A 60 -5.65 -5.08 -18.63
CA GLU A 60 -4.56 -6.03 -18.36
C GLU A 60 -3.83 -5.68 -17.06
N SER A 61 -3.46 -4.42 -16.87
CA SER A 61 -2.78 -3.96 -15.64
C SER A 61 -3.68 -4.07 -14.40
N ALA A 62 -4.97 -3.76 -14.55
CA ALA A 62 -5.94 -3.93 -13.46
C ALA A 62 -6.12 -5.41 -13.10
N PHE A 63 -6.20 -6.30 -14.09
CA PHE A 63 -6.36 -7.74 -13.89
C PHE A 63 -5.13 -8.38 -13.25
N GLU A 64 -3.93 -7.98 -13.69
CA GLU A 64 -2.69 -8.45 -13.09
C GLU A 64 -2.59 -8.03 -11.62
N ALA A 65 -2.89 -6.77 -11.30
CA ALA A 65 -2.93 -6.29 -9.91
C ALA A 65 -3.97 -7.04 -9.06
N TYR A 66 -5.08 -7.47 -9.67
CA TYR A 66 -6.08 -8.33 -9.03
C TYR A 66 -5.52 -9.73 -8.76
N LEU A 67 -4.87 -10.37 -9.73
CA LEU A 67 -4.27 -11.69 -9.57
C LEU A 67 -3.15 -11.70 -8.54
N GLN A 68 -2.33 -10.65 -8.46
CA GLN A 68 -1.28 -10.50 -7.45
C GLN A 68 -1.86 -10.44 -6.03
N LYS A 69 -2.99 -9.75 -5.84
CA LYS A 69 -3.69 -9.71 -4.55
C LYS A 69 -4.36 -11.05 -4.22
N LEU A 70 -4.97 -11.69 -5.22
CA LEU A 70 -5.65 -12.97 -5.08
C LEU A 70 -4.67 -14.11 -4.74
N SER A 71 -3.48 -14.09 -5.33
CA SER A 71 -2.53 -15.19 -5.21
C SER A 71 -1.81 -15.20 -3.86
N GLY A 72 -1.63 -14.05 -3.20
CA GLY A 72 -0.79 -13.95 -2.00
C GLY A 72 0.67 -14.38 -2.22
N ILE A 73 1.06 -14.60 -3.48
CA ILE A 73 2.38 -15.02 -3.95
C ILE A 73 2.80 -14.05 -5.05
N THR A 74 3.92 -13.39 -4.80
CA THR A 74 4.68 -12.62 -5.79
C THR A 74 5.12 -13.57 -6.91
N PRO A 75 4.92 -13.23 -8.20
CA PRO A 75 5.56 -13.99 -9.27
C PRO A 75 7.08 -13.96 -9.08
N THR A 76 7.72 -15.13 -9.01
CA THR A 76 9.15 -15.23 -9.26
C THR A 76 9.38 -14.67 -10.65
N ALA A 77 10.16 -13.60 -10.74
CA ALA A 77 10.50 -12.92 -11.98
C ALA A 77 10.84 -13.93 -13.09
N SER A 78 9.88 -14.17 -13.98
CA SER A 78 10.16 -14.79 -15.26
C SER A 78 10.41 -13.65 -16.22
N ALA A 79 11.68 -13.35 -16.41
CA ALA A 79 12.15 -12.45 -17.44
C ALA A 79 11.53 -12.86 -18.77
N THR A 80 10.59 -12.07 -19.27
CA THR A 80 10.29 -12.05 -20.69
C THR A 80 10.76 -10.72 -21.25
N SER A 81 11.56 -10.86 -22.30
CA SER A 81 12.09 -9.83 -23.15
C SER A 81 10.94 -9.01 -23.73
N ASP A 82 10.63 -7.85 -23.16
CA ASP A 82 10.18 -6.66 -23.90
C ASP A 82 9.98 -5.38 -23.05
N GLY A 83 10.82 -5.18 -22.03
CA GLY A 83 11.30 -3.83 -21.66
C GLY A 83 10.30 -2.77 -21.21
N ILE A 84 9.03 -3.09 -20.99
CA ILE A 84 8.02 -2.15 -20.47
C ILE A 84 7.11 -2.93 -19.52
N MET A 85 6.87 -2.35 -18.33
CA MET A 85 5.79 -2.61 -17.36
C MET A 85 6.19 -3.17 -15.97
N GLY A 86 5.82 -2.39 -14.94
CA GLY A 86 5.59 -2.82 -13.55
C GLY A 86 6.73 -3.49 -12.80
N ILE A 87 7.68 -2.72 -12.25
CA ILE A 87 8.63 -3.27 -11.25
C ILE A 87 7.83 -3.60 -9.98
N VAL A 88 7.41 -4.86 -9.86
CA VAL A 88 6.97 -5.43 -8.58
C VAL A 88 8.22 -5.51 -7.71
N LEU A 89 8.22 -4.75 -6.61
CA LEU A 89 9.30 -4.79 -5.64
C LEU A 89 9.21 -6.13 -4.89
N ASP A 90 10.29 -6.88 -4.82
CA ASP A 90 10.40 -8.01 -3.88
C ASP A 90 10.44 -7.49 -2.41
N LYS A 91 10.33 -8.39 -1.43
CA LYS A 91 10.27 -8.02 0.00
C LYS A 91 11.46 -7.14 0.40
N ASP A 92 12.66 -7.47 -0.04
CA ASP A 92 13.87 -6.73 0.27
C ASP A 92 13.83 -5.32 -0.35
N ALA A 93 13.44 -5.22 -1.62
CA ALA A 93 13.28 -3.93 -2.30
C ALA A 93 12.15 -3.08 -1.70
N ARG A 94 11.10 -3.71 -1.13
CA ARG A 94 10.04 -3.02 -0.40
C ARG A 94 10.57 -2.45 0.92
N ILE A 95 11.34 -3.24 1.67
CA ILE A 95 11.97 -2.82 2.91
C ILE A 95 12.93 -1.66 2.64
N ASP A 96 13.80 -1.79 1.64
CA ASP A 96 14.76 -0.75 1.27
C ASP A 96 14.07 0.56 0.88
N ALA A 97 12.96 0.49 0.15
CA ALA A 97 12.16 1.66 -0.19
C ALA A 97 11.58 2.34 1.06
N VAL A 98 11.08 1.57 2.02
CA VAL A 98 10.57 2.11 3.30
C VAL A 98 11.70 2.75 4.10
N LEU A 99 12.83 2.06 4.26
CA LEU A 99 14.00 2.56 5.01
C LEU A 99 14.55 3.85 4.41
N SER A 100 14.61 3.94 3.07
CA SER A 100 15.08 5.13 2.36
C SER A 100 14.27 6.38 2.71
N ILE A 101 12.95 6.27 2.92
CA ILE A 101 12.09 7.42 3.29
C ILE A 101 12.51 8.01 4.64
N PHE A 102 12.92 7.15 5.60
CA PHE A 102 13.42 7.60 6.90
C PHE A 102 14.82 8.22 6.78
N GLU A 103 15.71 7.62 6.00
CA GLU A 103 17.07 8.13 5.76
C GLU A 103 17.05 9.51 5.09
N GLU A 104 16.24 9.69 4.05
CA GLU A 104 16.05 10.96 3.35
C GLU A 104 15.57 12.08 4.30
N LYS A 105 14.84 11.71 5.35
CA LYS A 105 14.35 12.63 6.39
C LYS A 105 15.31 12.77 7.57
N GLY A 106 16.52 12.18 7.49
CA GLY A 106 17.55 12.27 8.52
C GLY A 106 17.20 11.53 9.82
N ILE A 107 16.35 10.50 9.75
CA ILE A 107 15.90 9.74 10.90
C ILE A 107 16.80 8.52 11.12
N THR A 108 17.26 8.32 12.35
CA THR A 108 18.00 7.12 12.74
C THR A 108 17.05 6.04 13.23
N ILE A 109 17.00 4.93 12.48
CA ILE A 109 16.25 3.72 12.84
C ILE A 109 17.14 2.81 13.70
N THR A 110 16.55 2.18 14.72
CA THR A 110 17.21 1.19 15.56
C THR A 110 16.31 -0.02 15.80
N THR A 111 16.88 -1.22 15.74
CA THR A 111 16.15 -2.48 16.00
C THR A 111 16.45 -2.96 17.42
N PRO A 112 15.50 -2.85 18.37
CA PRO A 112 15.70 -3.37 19.72
C PRO A 112 15.60 -4.89 19.75
N THR A 113 16.22 -5.51 20.76
CA THR A 113 16.10 -6.97 21.00
C THR A 113 14.76 -7.36 21.61
N SER A 114 14.12 -6.48 22.38
CA SER A 114 12.76 -6.64 22.87
C SER A 114 12.15 -5.28 23.21
N ILE A 115 10.82 -5.19 23.16
CA ILE A 115 10.05 -3.98 23.50
C ILE A 115 9.07 -4.37 24.58
N GLN A 116 9.15 -3.73 25.76
CA GLN A 116 8.27 -3.95 26.90
C GLN A 116 7.79 -2.59 27.41
N ILE A 117 6.68 -2.10 26.83
CA ILE A 117 6.12 -0.79 27.12
C ILE A 117 4.69 -0.99 27.65
N PRO A 118 4.30 -0.34 28.75
CA PRO A 118 3.00 -0.57 29.38
C PRO A 118 1.81 -0.06 28.54
N LEU A 119 2.03 0.91 27.65
CA LEU A 119 1.01 1.47 26.76
C LEU A 119 1.54 1.55 25.32
N SER A 120 0.74 1.08 24.37
CA SER A 120 1.01 1.19 22.95
C SER A 120 -0.20 1.75 22.20
N PHE A 121 0.06 2.62 21.23
CA PHE A 121 -0.92 3.29 20.40
C PHE A 121 -0.55 3.10 18.92
N SER A 122 -1.42 2.45 18.17
CA SER A 122 -1.31 2.39 16.70
C SER A 122 -1.77 3.72 16.11
N MET A 123 -0.92 4.32 15.28
CA MET A 123 -1.15 5.57 14.57
C MET A 123 -1.67 5.34 13.14
N GLY A 124 -1.60 4.10 12.66
CA GLY A 124 -2.08 3.70 11.35
C GLY A 124 -1.35 2.47 10.81
N ASP A 125 -2.01 1.82 9.87
CA ASP A 125 -1.54 0.66 9.13
C ASP A 125 -1.68 0.90 7.62
N ILE A 126 -0.75 0.34 6.84
CA ILE A 126 -0.82 0.36 5.38
C ILE A 126 -0.15 -0.87 4.77
N ALA A 127 -0.67 -1.32 3.64
CA ALA A 127 -0.04 -2.36 2.83
C ALA A 127 0.79 -1.73 1.70
N PHE A 128 2.03 -2.20 1.54
CA PHE A 128 2.98 -1.73 0.53
C PHE A 128 3.47 -2.91 -0.31
N TYR A 129 2.83 -3.15 -1.45
CA TYR A 129 3.16 -4.28 -2.34
C TYR A 129 3.72 -3.83 -3.69
N SER A 130 3.47 -2.58 -4.08
CA SER A 130 3.80 -2.06 -5.40
C SER A 130 4.11 -0.57 -5.36
N LYS A 131 4.62 -0.05 -6.49
CA LYS A 131 4.96 1.37 -6.62
C LYS A 131 3.74 2.30 -6.51
N SER A 132 2.52 1.83 -6.79
CA SER A 132 1.32 2.66 -6.61
C SER A 132 1.08 3.01 -5.15
N ASP A 133 1.51 2.15 -4.24
CA ASP A 133 1.30 2.29 -2.80
C ASP A 133 2.31 3.27 -2.18
N LEU A 134 3.39 3.60 -2.90
CA LEU A 134 4.50 4.42 -2.41
C LEU A 134 4.05 5.79 -1.93
N LYS A 135 3.09 6.41 -2.64
CA LYS A 135 2.59 7.73 -2.29
C LYS A 135 1.92 7.72 -0.92
N ASP A 136 0.97 6.81 -0.73
CA ASP A 136 0.19 6.73 0.50
C ASP A 136 1.06 6.28 1.69
N THR A 137 2.01 5.36 1.45
CA THR A 137 3.02 4.96 2.45
C THR A 137 3.90 6.14 2.85
N THR A 138 4.34 6.96 1.89
CA THR A 138 5.15 8.15 2.17
C THR A 138 4.36 9.18 2.98
N GLU A 139 3.06 9.34 2.70
CA GLU A 139 2.18 10.24 3.46
C GLU A 139 2.03 9.78 4.92
N LEU A 140 1.79 8.48 5.15
CA LEU A 140 1.69 7.91 6.51
C LEU A 140 3.01 8.07 7.28
N ILE A 141 4.14 7.69 6.68
CA ILE A 141 5.47 7.82 7.30
C ILE A 141 5.79 9.28 7.60
N THR A 142 5.45 10.20 6.69
CA THR A 142 5.68 11.64 6.92
C THR A 142 4.85 12.17 8.08
N LYS A 143 3.58 11.76 8.20
CA LYS A 143 2.74 12.13 9.35
C LYS A 143 3.32 11.57 10.66
N PHE A 144 3.71 10.30 10.65
CA PHE A 144 4.35 9.64 11.79
C PHE A 144 5.62 10.38 12.26
N ILE A 145 6.52 10.72 11.35
CA ILE A 145 7.76 11.45 11.67
C ILE A 145 7.48 12.84 12.22
N ASN A 146 6.48 13.55 11.66
CA ASN A 146 6.09 14.87 12.15
C ASN A 146 5.56 14.82 13.59
N GLU A 147 4.80 13.77 13.94
CA GLU A 147 4.30 13.57 15.30
C GLU A 147 5.38 13.08 16.28
N ALA A 148 6.32 12.26 15.81
CA ALA A 148 7.47 11.82 16.60
C ALA A 148 8.37 12.99 17.03
N GLY A 149 8.56 13.96 16.12
CA GLY A 149 9.40 15.13 16.34
C GLY A 149 10.89 14.88 16.02
N THR A 150 11.60 15.98 15.75
CA THR A 150 12.98 15.95 15.23
C THR A 150 13.96 15.36 16.25
N GLY A 151 14.83 14.44 15.80
CA GLY A 151 15.91 13.85 16.62
C GLY A 151 15.48 12.73 17.57
N LYS A 152 14.24 12.24 17.48
CA LYS A 152 13.81 11.05 18.24
C LYS A 152 14.28 9.77 17.56
N ARG A 153 14.71 8.83 18.40
CA ARG A 153 15.02 7.46 17.99
C ARG A 153 13.73 6.78 17.55
N ILE A 154 13.71 6.27 16.33
CA ILE A 154 12.66 5.36 15.86
C ILE A 154 13.12 3.92 16.11
N LEU A 155 12.23 3.15 16.70
CA LEU A 155 12.36 1.71 16.90
C LEU A 155 11.71 1.00 15.71
N MET A 156 12.35 -0.05 15.21
CA MET A 156 11.80 -0.93 14.19
C MET A 156 11.72 -2.36 14.72
N TRP A 157 10.60 -3.05 14.51
CA TRP A 157 10.47 -4.48 14.79
C TRP A 157 9.57 -5.15 13.76
N GLU A 158 9.81 -6.43 13.51
CA GLU A 158 9.00 -7.23 12.60
C GLU A 158 7.97 -8.01 13.41
N GLU A 159 6.73 -8.04 12.92
CA GLU A 159 5.65 -8.87 13.45
C GLU A 159 4.90 -9.48 12.27
N GLU A 160 4.92 -10.82 12.18
CA GLU A 160 4.34 -11.58 11.07
C GLU A 160 4.86 -11.13 9.69
N ASN A 161 4.05 -10.43 8.90
CA ASN A 161 4.41 -9.92 7.57
C ASN A 161 4.52 -8.38 7.53
N ALA A 162 4.57 -7.75 8.71
CA ALA A 162 4.59 -6.30 8.84
C ALA A 162 5.85 -5.80 9.55
N PHE A 163 6.35 -4.67 9.05
CA PHE A 163 7.36 -3.88 9.73
C PHE A 163 6.68 -2.79 10.52
N ASN A 164 6.92 -2.79 11.82
CA ASN A 164 6.42 -1.79 12.72
C ASN A 164 7.51 -0.76 13.00
N PHE A 165 7.12 0.52 13.01
CA PHE A 165 7.99 1.64 13.33
C PHE A 165 7.37 2.46 14.45
N GLY A 166 8.10 2.69 15.53
CA GLY A 166 7.56 3.40 16.69
C GLY A 166 8.54 4.33 17.40
N TYR A 167 8.00 5.32 18.10
CA TYR A 167 8.76 6.19 18.99
C TYR A 167 8.18 6.16 20.40
N LEU A 168 9.02 6.49 21.37
CA LEU A 168 8.63 6.58 22.77
C LEU A 168 8.32 8.02 23.14
N LYS A 169 7.19 8.22 23.81
CA LYS A 169 6.76 9.49 24.38
C LYS A 169 6.46 9.31 25.85
N ILE A 170 6.72 10.35 26.65
CA ILE A 170 6.29 10.39 28.05
C ILE A 170 5.10 11.35 28.11
N VAL A 171 3.96 10.85 28.56
CA VAL A 171 2.72 11.62 28.81
C VAL A 171 2.28 11.31 30.23
N ASP A 172 2.04 12.33 31.04
CA ASP A 172 1.62 12.19 32.43
C ASP A 172 2.48 11.21 33.26
N ASN A 173 3.80 11.23 32.99
CA ASN A 173 4.80 10.37 33.62
C ASN A 173 4.68 8.86 33.29
N VAL A 174 3.92 8.52 32.24
CA VAL A 174 3.80 7.17 31.68
C VAL A 174 4.52 7.12 30.32
N THR A 175 5.29 6.07 30.10
CA THR A 175 5.93 5.81 28.80
C THR A 175 4.93 5.16 27.85
N GLU A 176 4.71 5.79 26.71
CA GLU A 176 3.82 5.35 25.64
C GLU A 176 4.64 5.04 24.39
N LEU A 177 4.35 3.91 23.74
CA LEU A 177 4.84 3.56 22.41
C LEU A 177 3.80 3.99 21.38
N HIS A 178 4.17 4.89 20.48
CA HIS A 178 3.34 5.30 19.35
C HIS A 178 3.94 4.72 18.08
N TYR A 179 3.18 3.98 17.28
CA TYR A 179 3.72 3.22 16.16
C TYR A 179 2.82 3.16 14.93
N ILE A 180 3.44 2.94 13.77
CA ILE A 180 2.76 2.57 12.52
C ILE A 180 3.15 1.15 12.12
N SER A 181 2.29 0.50 11.35
CA SER A 181 2.54 -0.84 10.78
C SER A 181 2.52 -0.77 9.27
N ILE A 182 3.50 -1.39 8.61
CA ILE A 182 3.60 -1.44 7.15
C ILE A 182 3.70 -2.91 6.75
N GLU A 183 2.64 -3.43 6.14
CA GLU A 183 2.62 -4.78 5.61
C GLU A 183 3.39 -4.83 4.29
N VAL A 184 4.40 -5.69 4.20
CA VAL A 184 5.25 -5.82 3.00
C VAL A 184 5.08 -7.17 2.30
N GLY A 185 4.13 -7.99 2.75
CA GLY A 185 3.86 -9.33 2.22
C GLY A 185 4.92 -10.36 2.60
N LYS A 186 4.67 -11.62 2.22
CA LYS A 186 5.62 -12.73 2.42
C LYS A 186 6.74 -12.73 1.38
#